data_AF-A0AAU4BW26-F1
#
_entry.id   AF-A0AAU4BW26-F1
#
_cell.length_a   1.000
_cell.length_b   1.000
_cell.length_c   1.000
_cell.angle_alpha   90.00
_cell.angle_beta   90.00
_cell.angle_gamma   90.00
#
_symmetry.space_group_name_H-M   'P 1'
#
loop_
_entity.id
_entity.type
_entity.pdbx_description
1 polymer ?
#
loop_
_entity_poly.entity_id
_entity_poly.type
_entity_poly.pdbx_seq_one_letter_code
_entity_poly.pdbx_strand_id
1 'polypeptide(L)' 'MHPHLVKVTSEDVLDELTRREAFGRHARPWEVANVIVFLAGDYSSYMTGEIVSVSSQHP' A
#
# COMPACT_ATOMS: atom_id res chain seq x y z
N MET A 1 -9.30 2.76 -4.20
CA MET A 1 -9.64 1.41 -4.62
C MET A 1 -9.71 1.58 -6.10
N HIS A 2 -8.88 0.84 -6.85
CA HIS A 2 -8.79 1.12 -8.27
C HIS A 2 -10.20 0.93 -8.90
N PRO A 3 -10.75 1.91 -9.63
CA PRO A 3 -12.15 1.88 -10.06
C PRO A 3 -12.53 0.67 -10.91
N HIS A 4 -11.54 -0.01 -11.50
CA HIS A 4 -11.77 -1.19 -12.33
C HIS A 4 -11.79 -2.52 -11.55
N LEU A 5 -11.48 -2.54 -10.25
CA LEU A 5 -11.48 -3.79 -9.47
C LEU A 5 -12.88 -4.39 -9.31
N VAL A 6 -13.93 -3.55 -9.31
CA VAL A 6 -15.33 -4.00 -9.31
C VAL A 6 -15.70 -4.83 -10.54
N LYS A 7 -14.92 -4.74 -11.64
CA LYS A 7 -15.18 -5.53 -12.85
C LYS A 7 -14.76 -7.00 -12.72
N VAL A 8 -13.91 -7.32 -11.73
CA VAL A 8 -13.27 -8.64 -11.57
C VAL A 8 -13.47 -9.23 -10.18
N THR A 9 -14.19 -8.53 -9.29
CA THR A 9 -14.40 -8.92 -7.89
C THR A 9 -15.70 -8.30 -7.38
N SER A 10 -16.38 -8.97 -6.45
CA SER A 10 -17.63 -8.49 -5.85
C SER A 10 -17.43 -7.33 -4.89
N GLU A 11 -18.42 -6.45 -4.77
CA GLU A 11 -18.40 -5.29 -3.88
C GLU A 11 -18.19 -5.69 -2.41
N ASP A 12 -18.86 -6.75 -1.94
CA ASP A 12 -18.71 -7.28 -0.57
C ASP A 12 -17.25 -7.60 -0.21
N VAL A 13 -16.49 -8.13 -1.19
CA VAL A 13 -15.06 -8.44 -0.99
C VAL A 13 -14.23 -7.16 -0.92
N LEU A 14 -14.53 -6.15 -1.75
CA LEU A 14 -13.83 -4.86 -1.72
C LEU A 14 -14.11 -4.12 -0.40
N ASP A 15 -15.32 -4.24 0.14
CA ASP A 15 -15.73 -3.66 1.42
C ASP A 15 -15.07 -4.37 2.61
N GLU A 16 -15.02 -5.71 2.61
CA GLU A 16 -14.27 -6.48 3.60
C GLU A 16 -12.78 -6.11 3.59
N LEU A 17 -12.16 -6.03 2.41
CA LEU A 17 -10.75 -5.60 2.30
C LEU A 17 -10.54 -4.21 2.88
N THR A 18 -11.46 -3.27 2.61
CA THR A 18 -11.37 -1.90 3.14
C THR A 18 -11.56 -1.86 4.66
N ARG A 19 -12.45 -2.68 5.23
CA ARG A 19 -12.65 -2.78 6.69
C ARG A 19 -11.45 -3.34 7.44
N ARG A 20 -10.63 -4.16 6.78
CA ARG A 20 -9.40 -4.72 7.37
C ARG A 20 -8.25 -3.73 7.39
N GLU A 21 -8.32 -2.63 6.65
CA GLU A 21 -7.32 -1.57 6.68
C GLU A 21 -7.48 -0.72 7.94
N ALA A 22 -6.37 -0.45 8.65
CA ALA A 22 -6.40 0.33 9.89
C ALA A 22 -6.94 1.76 9.69
N PHE A 23 -6.75 2.32 8.50
CA PHE A 23 -7.23 3.66 8.14
C PHE A 23 -8.62 3.66 7.50
N GLY A 24 -9.30 2.50 7.42
CA GLY A 24 -10.59 2.36 6.72
C GLY A 24 -10.49 2.66 5.22
N ARG A 25 -9.28 2.62 4.66
CA ARG A 25 -8.98 2.85 3.26
C ARG A 25 -7.70 2.13 2.89
N HIS A 26 -7.61 1.74 1.63
CA HIS A 26 -6.38 1.30 0.98
C HIS A 26 -5.33 2.42 0.95
N ALA A 27 -4.06 2.04 0.83
CA ALA A 27 -2.98 2.96 0.54
C ALA A 27 -3.22 3.71 -0.78
N ARG A 28 -2.93 5.00 -0.78
CA ARG A 28 -2.98 5.84 -1.97
C ARG A 28 -1.65 5.72 -2.73
N PRO A 29 -1.64 5.82 -4.07
CA PRO A 29 -0.43 5.60 -4.85
C PRO A 29 0.79 6.44 -4.42
N TRP A 30 0.56 7.69 -3.99
CA TRP A 30 1.64 8.56 -3.53
C TRP A 30 2.24 8.15 -2.18
N GLU A 31 1.48 7.46 -1.32
CA GLU A 31 2.01 6.94 -0.06
C GLU A 31 3.07 5.87 -0.32
N VAL A 32 2.88 5.05 -1.37
CA VAL A 32 3.88 4.11 -1.88
C VAL A 32 5.01 4.84 -2.61
N ALA A 33 4.69 5.82 -3.46
CA ALA A 33 5.68 6.57 -4.22
C ALA A 33 6.67 7.32 -3.31
N ASN A 34 6.22 7.86 -2.18
CA ASN A 34 7.09 8.53 -1.21
C ASN A 34 8.15 7.58 -0.64
N VAL A 35 7.79 6.32 -0.37
CA VAL A 35 8.75 5.30 0.09
C VAL A 35 9.73 4.93 -1.03
N ILE A 36 9.27 4.84 -2.27
CA ILE A 36 10.16 4.64 -3.44
C ILE A 36 11.17 5.77 -3.55
N VAL A 37 10.71 7.03 -3.45
CA VAL A 37 11.58 8.22 -3.51
C VAL A 37 12.56 8.25 -2.33
N PHE A 38 12.12 7.87 -1.13
CA PHE A 38 13.00 7.72 0.03
C PHE A 38 14.10 6.69 -0.23
N LEU A 39 13.74 5.48 -0.70
CA LEU A 39 14.68 4.39 -0.98
C LEU A 39 15.64 4.70 -2.13
N ALA A 40 15.23 5.55 -3.07
CA ALA A 40 16.06 6.02 -4.17
C ALA A 40 16.94 7.23 -3.81
N GLY A 41 16.75 7.82 -2.62
CA GLY A 41 17.47 9.01 -2.16
C GLY A 41 18.64 8.69 -1.24
N ASP A 42 19.44 9.72 -0.94
CA ASP A 42 20.64 9.59 -0.11
C ASP A 42 20.33 9.20 1.35
N TYR A 43 19.10 9.43 1.82
CA TYR A 43 18.65 9.07 3.17
C TYR A 43 18.65 7.57 3.45
N SER A 44 18.60 6.74 2.41
CA SER A 44 18.67 5.28 2.51
C SER A 44 19.98 4.72 1.95
N SER A 45 21.04 5.53 1.87
CA SER A 45 22.34 5.16 1.27
C SER A 45 23.01 3.91 1.88
N TYR A 46 22.62 3.52 3.10
CA TYR A 46 23.11 2.30 3.77
C TYR A 46 22.04 1.21 3.94
N MET A 47 20.87 1.36 3.31
CA MET A 47 19.80 0.36 3.34
C MET A 47 19.86 -0.49 2.07
N THR A 48 20.10 -1.79 2.23
CA THR A 48 20.13 -2.76 1.14
C THR A 48 19.61 -4.11 1.61
N GLY A 49 18.92 -4.85 0.74
CA GLY A 49 18.32 -6.15 1.07
C GLY A 49 17.05 -6.07 1.92
N GLU A 50 16.57 -4.87 2.25
CA GLU A 50 15.42 -4.65 3.11
C GLU A 50 14.08 -4.66 2.36
N ILE A 51 13.02 -5.08 3.06
CA ILE A 51 11.64 -5.05 2.57
C ILE A 51 10.84 -4.06 3.43
N VAL A 52 10.46 -2.92 2.84
CA VAL A 52 9.65 -1.91 3.54
C VAL A 52 8.17 -2.13 3.22
N SER A 53 7.38 -2.52 4.23
CA SER A 53 5.94 -2.66 4.08
C SER A 53 5.24 -1.29 4.10
N VAL A 54 4.50 -0.98 3.04
CA VAL A 54 3.62 0.19 2.97
C VAL A 54 2.17 -0.27 3.10
N SER A 55 1.85 -0.83 4.26
CA SER A 55 0.57 -1.49 4.53
C SER A 55 0.29 -1.48 6.03
N SER A 56 -1.00 -1.50 6.40
CA SER A 56 -1.39 -1.77 7.79
C SER A 56 -1.52 -3.27 8.09
N GLN A 57 -1.16 -4.14 7.15
CA GLN A 57 -1.30 -5.60 7.25
C GLN A 57 0.06 -6.32 7.25
N HIS A 58 1.03 -5.79 8.01
CA HIS A 58 2.33 -6.45 8.21
C HIS A 58 2.24 -7.49 9.35
N PRO A 59 2.93 -8.65 9.25
CA PRO A 59 2.98 -9.66 10.31
C PRO A 59 3.52 -9.14 11.65
#